data_AF-A0A2A2Y8P6-F1
#
_entry.id   AF-A0A2A2Y8P6-F1
#
_cell.length_a   1.000
_cell.length_b   1.000
_cell.length_c   1.000
_cell.angle_alpha   90.00
_cell.angle_beta   90.00
_cell.angle_gamma   90.00
#
_symmetry.space_group_name_H-M   'P 1'
#
loop_
_entity.id
_entity.type
_entity.pdbx_description
1 polymer ?
#
loop_
_entity_poly.entity_id
_entity_poly.type
_entity_poly.pdbx_seq_one_letter_code
_entity_poly.pdbx_strand_id
1 'polypeptide(L)'
;MIHLWPNSAASVETQAELPVGNWQRVTVTYDGSSKAAGLRVYLDGLEVKTTVVRDTLHAKPRDNALEIGSRTRDAGFRNGSLDEIQIWRTALTAAEVAVLHGLAADSLPAAVHAEHADIRANPGYAQAWERLQQVRRALAAHEESAPPFFAMEHSSLAPKTFLLTRGEYDKPDLNKPCEPGVPAHIFPWNESLPKNRLGLARWLTDPKNPLASRVIINRLWAQVFGSGLFASSENLGMQGDLPTHPELLDTLAVDFVRSGWNTKAMLRRFVLSATFRQSSTPTAEAREKDPFNKYLARGPVLRLSAEMVRDQALLAAGTLVEKVGGESVQESARRRSIYTYRKRTAPPDNMLIFDAGSREICQPKRLNTNTPLQALVLLNNPGFVDAAKSLAVKVSKASSEPSAQITAAFRHVCTRDPRPSELAALNELYAIQKAAPPQFTPAPPNRHLCRLRPDQRCPPTLRLPPSPSSVRPSWRATRPLPLADHASLQAQLRQPDAAHASALPRCLRSRPRRLGHAWHHRRRPSGDPPQRHAPPGQGETRHLPFPGRRPFAVRDPRSETAPARKTYATAA
;
A
#
# COMPACT_ATOMS: atom_id res chain seq x y z
N MET A 1 21.84 17.54 17.16
CA MET A 1 21.71 17.80 15.70
C MET A 1 20.46 17.12 15.15
N ILE A 2 19.65 17.80 14.32
CA ILE A 2 18.34 17.28 13.87
C ILE A 2 18.12 17.60 12.38
N HIS A 3 17.73 16.60 11.58
CA HIS A 3 17.17 16.79 10.25
C HIS A 3 15.63 16.70 10.26
N LEU A 4 15.09 15.70 10.96
CA LEU A 4 13.65 15.49 11.11
C LEU A 4 13.37 14.83 12.46
N TRP A 5 12.85 15.58 13.43
CA TRP A 5 12.48 15.00 14.72
C TRP A 5 11.20 14.13 14.62
N PRO A 6 11.13 12.97 15.28
CA PRO A 6 12.18 12.29 16.05
C PRO A 6 13.03 11.30 15.23
N ASN A 7 12.74 11.12 13.94
CA ASN A 7 13.23 9.99 13.14
C ASN A 7 14.69 10.13 12.66
N SER A 8 15.14 11.35 12.36
CA SER A 8 16.49 11.65 11.90
C SER A 8 17.13 12.72 12.78
N ALA A 9 17.82 12.26 13.83
CA ALA A 9 18.47 13.10 14.82
C ALA A 9 19.65 12.37 15.47
N ALA A 10 20.67 13.15 15.81
CA ALA A 10 21.73 12.77 16.74
C ALA A 10 21.57 13.64 17.98
N SER A 11 21.21 13.02 19.11
CA SER A 11 20.96 13.72 20.36
C SER A 11 21.57 12.97 21.54
N VAL A 12 22.21 13.75 22.41
CA VAL A 12 22.81 13.29 23.65
C VAL A 12 22.19 14.06 24.82
N GLU A 13 22.17 13.45 25.99
CA GLU A 13 21.68 14.03 27.23
C GLU A 13 22.77 13.94 28.30
N THR A 14 22.97 14.99 29.09
CA THR A 14 23.97 14.98 30.16
C THR A 14 23.51 14.11 31.32
N GLN A 15 24.41 13.33 31.90
CA GLN A 15 24.12 12.57 33.13
C GLN A 15 24.09 13.48 34.37
N ALA A 16 24.81 14.61 34.32
CA ALA A 16 24.78 15.62 35.37
C ALA A 16 23.55 16.53 35.19
N GLU A 17 22.86 16.82 36.28
CA GLU A 17 21.82 17.84 36.34
C GLU A 17 22.45 19.24 36.42
N LEU A 18 21.85 20.20 35.70
CA LEU A 18 22.29 21.59 35.75
C LEU A 18 21.67 22.29 36.96
N PRO A 19 22.47 22.97 37.81
CA PRO A 19 21.95 23.67 38.97
C PRO A 19 21.06 24.85 38.54
N VAL A 20 19.84 24.91 39.09
CA VAL A 20 18.87 25.98 38.79
C VAL A 20 19.27 27.26 39.52
N GLY A 21 19.18 28.40 38.83
CA GLY A 21 19.43 29.73 39.41
C GLY A 21 20.90 30.20 39.37
N ASN A 22 21.82 29.35 38.89
CA ASN A 22 23.23 29.69 38.72
C ASN A 22 23.57 29.91 37.25
N TRP A 23 24.50 30.84 36.97
CA TRP A 23 25.12 30.94 35.64
C TRP A 23 26.03 29.73 35.41
N GLN A 24 25.91 29.14 34.23
CA GLN A 24 26.65 27.97 33.80
C GLN A 24 27.16 28.21 32.37
N ARG A 25 28.44 27.96 32.12
CA ARG A 25 29.00 28.07 30.78
C ARG A 25 28.90 26.71 30.11
N VAL A 26 28.17 26.63 29.00
CA VAL A 26 27.95 25.39 28.26
C VAL A 26 28.65 25.47 26.92
N THR A 27 29.44 24.45 26.57
CA THR A 27 30.02 24.31 25.23
C THR A 27 29.68 22.96 24.64
N VAL A 28 29.21 22.95 23.40
CA VAL A 28 28.90 21.74 22.66
C VAL A 28 29.75 21.71 21.41
N THR A 29 30.46 20.61 21.20
CA THR A 29 31.31 20.41 20.02
C THR A 29 30.77 19.26 19.18
N TYR A 30 30.98 19.35 17.87
CA TYR A 30 30.51 18.35 16.92
C TYR A 30 31.55 18.11 15.81
N ASP A 31 31.88 16.85 15.58
CA ASP A 31 32.96 16.42 14.68
C ASP A 31 32.52 16.24 13.21
N GLY A 32 31.22 16.39 12.91
CA GLY A 32 30.68 16.20 11.56
C GLY A 32 30.45 14.73 11.15
N SER A 33 30.50 13.77 12.07
CA SER A 33 30.35 12.33 11.78
C SER A 33 28.94 11.86 11.43
N SER A 34 27.93 12.72 11.60
CA SER A 34 26.50 12.35 11.64
C SER A 34 26.15 11.36 12.74
N LYS A 35 27.01 11.20 13.75
CA LYS A 35 26.78 10.31 14.89
C LYS A 35 26.66 11.07 16.21
N ALA A 36 25.89 10.51 17.13
CA ALA A 36 25.76 11.01 18.50
C ALA A 36 27.10 10.98 19.25
N ALA A 37 27.95 9.99 18.99
CA ALA A 37 29.30 9.90 19.55
C ALA A 37 30.22 11.07 19.13
N GLY A 38 29.88 11.77 18.06
CA GLY A 38 30.57 12.97 17.62
C GLY A 38 30.20 14.24 18.40
N LEU A 39 29.18 14.18 19.26
CA LEU A 39 28.74 15.28 20.12
C LEU A 39 29.41 15.17 21.49
N ARG A 40 30.18 16.18 21.87
CA ARG A 40 30.72 16.32 23.24
C ARG A 40 30.14 17.55 23.90
N VAL A 41 29.81 17.44 25.18
CA VAL A 41 29.23 18.52 26.00
C VAL A 41 30.18 18.82 27.15
N TYR A 42 30.46 20.10 27.34
CA TYR A 42 31.32 20.62 28.39
C TYR A 42 30.53 21.60 29.25
N LEU A 43 30.69 21.48 30.57
CA LEU A 43 30.14 22.40 31.56
C LEU A 43 31.29 23.02 32.34
N ASP A 44 31.33 24.35 32.39
CA ASP A 44 32.36 25.14 33.08
C ASP A 44 33.80 24.68 32.75
N GLY A 45 34.02 24.32 31.48
CA GLY A 45 35.31 23.93 30.92
C GLY A 45 35.63 22.43 30.97
N LEU A 46 34.81 21.62 31.64
CA LEU A 46 35.05 20.19 31.85
C LEU A 46 34.07 19.33 31.04
N GLU A 47 34.56 18.25 30.43
CA GLU A 47 33.72 17.32 29.66
C GLU A 47 32.81 16.52 30.59
N VAL A 48 31.52 16.44 30.23
CA VAL A 48 30.51 15.74 31.02
C VAL A 48 30.08 14.47 30.33
N LYS A 49 29.86 13.41 31.11
CA LYS A 49 29.32 12.15 30.60
C LYS A 49 27.93 12.35 30.03
N THR A 50 27.70 11.82 28.84
CA THR A 50 26.42 11.88 28.16
C THR A 50 25.86 10.50 27.86
N THR A 51 24.54 10.39 27.80
CA THR A 51 23.81 9.23 27.30
C THR A 51 23.32 9.52 25.88
N VAL A 52 23.46 8.54 24.99
CA VAL A 52 22.93 8.64 23.62
C VAL A 52 21.42 8.44 23.67
N VAL A 53 20.67 9.50 23.39
CA VAL A 53 19.21 9.43 23.30
C VAL A 53 18.80 8.94 21.90
N ARG A 54 19.49 9.41 20.84
CA ARG A 54 19.25 9.02 19.44
C ARG A 54 20.52 9.12 18.61
N ASP A 55 20.68 8.17 17.69
CA ASP A 55 21.79 8.12 16.73
C ASP A 55 21.33 7.68 15.34
N THR A 56 20.39 8.43 14.76
CA THR A 56 19.74 8.12 13.48
C THR A 56 19.82 9.27 12.48
N LEU A 57 20.85 10.11 12.55
CA LEU A 57 20.99 11.26 11.66
C LEU A 57 21.47 10.80 10.27
N HIS A 58 20.52 10.51 9.39
CA HIS A 58 20.77 10.00 8.03
C HIS A 58 20.85 11.08 6.94
N ALA A 59 20.69 12.35 7.31
CA ALA A 59 20.66 13.44 6.35
C ALA A 59 21.18 14.74 6.98
N LYS A 60 21.65 15.66 6.15
CA LYS A 60 22.08 16.99 6.59
C LYS A 60 20.97 17.70 7.38
N PRO A 61 21.26 18.33 8.53
CA PRO A 61 20.31 19.22 9.21
C PRO A 61 19.70 20.24 8.24
N ARG A 62 18.44 20.60 8.46
CA ARG A 62 17.74 21.55 7.58
C ARG A 62 18.38 22.94 7.65
N ASP A 63 18.44 23.61 6.51
CA ASP A 63 18.89 25.01 6.39
C ASP A 63 17.79 25.97 6.87
N ASN A 64 17.51 25.94 8.18
CA ASN A 64 16.59 26.86 8.85
C ASN A 64 17.36 28.07 9.41
N ALA A 65 16.64 29.14 9.75
CA ALA A 65 17.22 30.24 10.54
C ALA A 65 17.74 29.69 11.88
N LEU A 66 18.84 30.28 12.38
CA LEU A 66 19.36 29.96 13.70
C LEU A 66 18.35 30.45 14.76
N GLU A 67 17.71 29.50 15.43
CA GLU A 67 16.85 29.74 16.59
C GLU A 67 17.63 29.34 17.84
N ILE A 68 17.60 30.21 18.86
CA ILE A 68 18.27 30.00 20.14
C ILE A 68 17.20 29.92 21.22
N GLY A 69 17.35 28.97 22.15
CA GLY A 69 16.40 28.80 23.26
C GLY A 69 15.01 28.31 22.82
N SER A 70 14.81 27.91 21.57
CA SER A 70 13.57 27.30 21.12
C SER A 70 13.78 26.42 19.90
N ARG A 71 12.83 25.51 19.66
CA ARG A 71 12.72 24.77 18.40
C ARG A 71 11.27 24.83 17.93
N THR A 72 11.06 24.73 16.62
CA THR A 72 9.72 24.72 16.03
C THR A 72 8.82 23.65 16.67
N ARG A 73 7.64 24.06 17.17
CA ARG A 73 6.64 23.20 17.88
C ARG A 73 7.10 22.64 19.22
N ASP A 74 7.98 23.33 19.92
CA ASP A 74 8.39 22.97 21.28
C ASP A 74 8.16 24.13 22.25
N ALA A 75 8.14 23.81 23.55
CA ALA A 75 7.96 24.82 24.59
C ALA A 75 9.15 25.78 24.71
N GLY A 76 10.33 25.39 24.21
CA GLY A 76 11.57 26.16 24.29
C GLY A 76 12.16 26.22 25.70
N PHE A 77 13.31 26.87 25.83
CA PHE A 77 13.94 27.20 27.10
C PHE A 77 13.15 28.35 27.75
N ARG A 78 12.54 28.06 28.91
CA ARG A 78 11.70 29.00 29.66
C ARG A 78 12.32 29.28 31.02
N ASN A 79 12.06 30.48 31.55
CA ASN A 79 12.47 30.89 32.89
C ASN A 79 13.99 30.86 33.12
N GLY A 80 14.77 31.25 32.11
CA GLY A 80 16.22 31.38 32.20
C GLY A 80 16.75 32.45 31.24
N SER A 81 17.99 32.87 31.47
CA SER A 81 18.70 33.85 30.66
C SER A 81 19.85 33.18 29.90
N LEU A 82 20.17 33.70 28.71
CA LEU A 82 21.31 33.29 27.91
C LEU A 82 22.19 34.51 27.65
N ASP A 83 23.50 34.35 27.76
CA ASP A 83 24.48 35.41 27.51
C ASP A 83 25.73 34.82 26.82
N GLU A 84 26.55 35.68 26.22
CA GLU A 84 27.83 35.36 25.55
C GLU A 84 27.77 34.22 24.52
N ILE A 85 26.77 34.23 23.63
CA ILE A 85 26.61 33.17 22.64
C ILE A 85 27.68 33.27 21.55
N GLN A 86 28.49 32.21 21.42
CA GLN A 86 29.58 32.11 20.46
C GLN A 86 29.41 30.86 19.58
N ILE A 87 29.79 30.98 18.30
CA ILE A 87 29.71 29.89 17.32
C ILE A 87 31.04 29.81 16.56
N TRP A 88 31.63 28.61 16.55
CA TRP A 88 32.87 28.32 15.85
C TRP A 88 32.64 27.49 14.59
N ARG A 89 33.53 27.65 13.61
CA ARG A 89 33.55 26.85 12.37
C ARG A 89 34.30 25.53 12.52
N THR A 90 34.99 25.34 13.64
CA THR A 90 35.80 24.17 13.95
C THR A 90 35.32 23.56 15.26
N ALA A 91 35.47 22.24 15.39
CA ALA A 91 35.31 21.60 16.69
C ALA A 91 36.45 22.05 17.61
N LEU A 92 36.10 22.61 18.77
CA LEU A 92 37.05 22.96 19.81
C LEU A 92 37.52 21.68 20.52
N THR A 93 38.80 21.65 20.86
CA THR A 93 39.39 20.59 21.69
C THR A 93 39.06 20.82 23.17
N ALA A 94 39.10 19.78 23.99
CA ALA A 94 38.83 19.91 25.43
C ALA A 94 39.74 20.95 26.10
N ALA A 95 41.01 21.06 25.69
CA ALA A 95 41.93 22.09 26.18
C ALA A 95 41.49 23.52 25.83
N GLU A 96 41.07 23.75 24.58
CA GLU A 96 40.59 25.07 24.14
C GLU A 96 39.30 25.46 24.87
N VAL A 97 38.39 24.51 25.08
CA VAL A 97 37.16 24.74 25.83
C VAL A 97 37.48 25.11 27.29
N ALA A 98 38.37 24.37 27.94
CA ALA A 98 38.77 24.66 29.32
C ALA A 98 39.35 26.07 29.48
N VAL A 99 40.27 26.47 28.58
CA VAL A 99 40.88 27.81 28.60
C VAL A 99 39.85 28.91 28.34
N LEU A 100 38.93 28.71 27.40
CA LEU A 100 37.83 29.66 27.14
C LEU A 100 36.93 29.85 28.37
N HIS A 101 36.80 28.81 29.19
CA HIS A 101 36.02 28.84 30.43
C HIS A 101 36.79 29.43 31.62
N GLY A 102 38.06 29.81 31.44
CA GLY A 102 38.89 30.45 32.45
C GLY A 102 39.73 29.48 33.29
N LEU A 103 39.80 28.20 32.90
CA LEU A 103 40.71 27.24 33.54
C LEU A 103 42.14 27.49 33.07
N ALA A 104 43.09 27.44 34.01
CA ALA A 104 44.51 27.54 33.70
C ALA A 104 44.93 26.35 32.81
N ALA A 105 45.66 26.62 31.72
CA ALA A 105 46.11 25.57 30.82
C ALA A 105 46.89 24.48 31.58
N ASP A 106 47.76 24.89 32.52
CA ASP A 106 48.63 23.97 33.28
C ASP A 106 47.90 23.07 34.28
N SER A 107 46.62 23.34 34.58
CA SER A 107 45.83 22.52 35.51
C SER A 107 45.13 21.34 34.83
N LEU A 108 45.25 21.22 33.50
CA LEU A 108 44.57 20.19 32.72
C LEU A 108 45.33 18.85 32.75
N PRO A 109 44.62 17.72 32.66
CA PRO A 109 45.28 16.41 32.58
C PRO A 109 46.21 16.31 31.37
N ALA A 110 47.34 15.62 31.52
CA ALA A 110 48.30 15.40 30.43
C ALA A 110 47.67 14.79 29.15
N ALA A 111 46.64 13.95 29.31
CA ALA A 111 45.89 13.39 28.19
C ALA A 111 45.17 14.44 27.34
N VAL A 112 44.64 15.49 27.98
CA VAL A 112 43.94 16.60 27.30
C VAL A 112 44.93 17.46 26.51
N HIS A 113 46.13 17.68 27.06
CA HIS A 113 47.21 18.36 26.35
C HIS A 113 47.72 17.55 25.15
N ALA A 114 47.88 16.23 25.31
CA ALA A 114 48.29 15.34 24.23
C ALA A 114 47.25 15.33 23.09
N GLU A 115 45.95 15.20 23.39
CA GLU A 115 44.88 15.26 22.38
C GLU A 115 44.88 16.62 21.65
N HIS A 116 45.06 17.73 22.38
CA HIS A 116 45.14 19.05 21.77
C HIS A 116 46.34 19.18 20.83
N ALA A 117 47.53 18.73 21.26
CA ALA A 117 48.75 18.76 20.46
C ALA A 117 48.62 17.89 19.20
N ASP A 118 48.02 16.71 19.32
CA ASP A 118 47.75 15.84 18.17
C ASP A 118 46.77 16.50 17.19
N ILE A 119 45.70 17.14 17.68
CA ILE A 119 44.70 17.75 16.79
C ILE A 119 45.22 19.02 16.11
N ARG A 120 46.02 19.85 16.81
CA ARG A 120 46.42 21.18 16.33
C ARG A 120 47.84 21.25 15.75
N ALA A 121 48.77 20.47 16.27
CA ALA A 121 50.19 20.56 15.88
C ALA A 121 50.66 19.39 14.98
N ASN A 122 49.98 18.23 15.00
CA ASN A 122 50.40 17.07 14.22
C ASN A 122 49.91 17.15 12.74
N PRO A 123 50.81 17.27 11.75
CA PRO A 123 50.42 17.34 10.35
C PRO A 123 49.80 16.03 9.82
N GLY A 124 50.18 14.88 10.38
CA GLY A 124 49.61 13.59 10.02
C GLY A 124 48.13 13.48 10.41
N TYR A 125 47.78 14.04 11.58
CA TYR A 125 46.38 14.13 12.01
C TYR A 125 45.57 15.03 11.07
N ALA A 126 46.10 16.22 10.72
CA ALA A 126 45.43 17.15 9.82
C ALA A 126 45.12 16.52 8.45
N GLN A 127 46.09 15.81 7.86
CA GLN A 127 45.90 15.09 6.59
C GLN A 127 44.86 13.95 6.70
N ALA A 128 44.94 13.16 7.77
CA ALA A 128 43.98 12.08 8.02
C ALA A 128 42.56 12.63 8.24
N TRP A 129 42.44 13.74 8.97
CA TRP A 129 41.18 14.44 9.21
C TRP A 129 40.56 14.96 7.92
N GLU A 130 41.35 15.62 7.06
CA GLU A 130 40.87 16.09 5.77
C GLU A 130 40.36 14.94 4.90
N ARG A 131 41.13 13.85 4.82
CA ARG A 131 40.71 12.64 4.08
C ARG A 131 39.42 12.05 4.65
N LEU A 132 39.28 11.98 5.98
CA LEU A 132 38.07 11.50 6.63
C LEU A 132 36.87 12.37 6.28
N GLN A 133 37.03 13.69 6.32
CA GLN A 133 35.95 14.64 5.98
C GLN A 133 35.56 14.55 4.50
N GLN A 134 36.53 14.38 3.59
CA GLN A 134 36.26 14.16 2.16
C GLN A 134 35.44 12.87 1.94
N VAL A 135 35.85 11.77 2.56
CA VAL A 135 35.12 10.48 2.45
C VAL A 135 33.73 10.57 3.08
N ARG A 136 33.58 11.22 4.24
CA ARG A 136 32.27 11.45 4.88
C ARG A 136 31.34 12.26 3.98
N ARG A 137 31.84 13.33 3.33
CA ARG A 137 31.06 14.12 2.36
C ARG A 137 30.66 13.30 1.14
N ALA A 138 31.56 12.46 0.62
CA ALA A 138 31.25 11.59 -0.51
C ALA A 138 30.19 10.53 -0.16
N LEU A 139 30.25 9.94 1.04
CA LEU A 139 29.23 9.02 1.54
C LEU A 139 27.88 9.71 1.67
N ALA A 140 27.82 10.88 2.31
CA ALA A 140 26.59 11.64 2.46
C ALA A 140 25.97 12.02 1.10
N ALA A 141 26.78 12.46 0.13
CA ALA A 141 26.30 12.76 -1.22
C ALA A 141 25.74 11.53 -1.95
N HIS A 142 26.34 10.35 -1.72
CA HIS A 142 25.83 9.09 -2.26
C HIS A 142 24.49 8.69 -1.62
N GLU A 143 24.39 8.77 -0.30
CA GLU A 143 23.15 8.48 0.44
C GLU A 143 22.01 9.43 0.04
N GLU A 144 22.31 10.72 -0.14
CA GLU A 144 21.34 11.72 -0.61
C GLU A 144 20.91 11.52 -2.09
N SER A 145 21.71 10.83 -2.90
CA SER A 145 21.36 10.52 -4.29
C SER A 145 20.26 9.45 -4.41
N ALA A 146 20.11 8.63 -3.37
CA ALA A 146 19.08 7.61 -3.34
C ALA A 146 17.70 8.26 -3.13
N PRO A 147 16.67 7.92 -3.93
CA PRO A 147 15.34 8.46 -3.74
C PRO A 147 14.80 8.02 -2.36
N PRO A 148 14.41 8.97 -1.49
CA PRO A 148 13.91 8.62 -0.17
C PRO A 148 12.59 7.88 -0.30
N PHE A 149 12.46 6.77 0.42
CA PHE A 149 11.19 6.07 0.57
C PHE A 149 10.87 5.93 2.06
N PHE A 150 9.59 6.03 2.40
CA PHE A 150 9.15 5.85 3.77
C PHE A 150 9.00 4.36 4.05
N ALA A 151 9.83 3.87 4.97
CA ALA A 151 9.68 2.54 5.57
C ALA A 151 9.09 2.68 6.97
N MET A 152 8.20 1.76 7.33
CA MET A 152 7.70 1.65 8.70
C MET A 152 8.62 0.72 9.49
N GLU A 153 9.16 1.22 10.60
CA GLU A 153 9.95 0.44 11.55
C GLU A 153 9.16 0.20 12.84
N HIS A 154 9.47 -0.88 13.55
CA HIS A 154 8.91 -1.12 14.88
C HIS A 154 9.55 -0.17 15.89
N SER A 155 8.75 0.71 16.49
CA SER A 155 9.22 1.63 17.51
C SER A 155 9.21 0.97 18.89
N SER A 156 10.30 1.12 19.66
CA SER A 156 10.34 0.79 21.09
C SER A 156 9.39 1.65 21.93
N LEU A 157 8.91 2.76 21.36
CA LEU A 157 7.94 3.67 21.98
C LEU A 157 6.50 3.41 21.50
N ALA A 158 6.23 2.25 20.89
CA ALA A 158 4.87 1.91 20.47
C ALA A 158 3.92 1.94 21.69
N PRO A 159 2.76 2.60 21.58
CA PRO A 159 1.80 2.64 22.68
C PRO A 159 1.31 1.22 22.98
N LYS A 160 1.18 0.89 24.26
CA LYS A 160 0.61 -0.38 24.70
C LYS A 160 -0.82 -0.50 24.15
N THR A 161 -1.13 -1.66 23.60
CA THR A 161 -2.47 -1.99 23.10
C THR A 161 -3.14 -2.91 24.12
N PHE A 162 -4.45 -2.78 24.31
CA PHE A 162 -5.20 -3.51 25.32
C PHE A 162 -6.43 -4.20 24.69
N LEU A 163 -6.92 -5.25 25.34
CA LEU A 163 -8.13 -5.94 24.91
C LEU A 163 -9.36 -5.04 25.14
N LEU A 164 -10.21 -4.91 24.12
CA LEU A 164 -11.40 -4.07 24.19
C LEU A 164 -12.55 -4.79 24.89
N THR A 165 -13.21 -4.10 25.82
CA THR A 165 -14.38 -4.65 26.50
C THR A 165 -15.54 -4.73 25.52
N ARG A 166 -15.99 -5.95 25.21
CA ARG A 166 -17.03 -6.22 24.18
C ARG A 166 -16.71 -5.64 22.78
N GLY A 167 -15.44 -5.33 22.51
CA GLY A 167 -15.03 -4.74 21.22
C GLY A 167 -15.27 -3.24 21.09
N GLU A 168 -15.67 -2.53 22.15
CA GLU A 168 -15.85 -1.07 22.12
C GLU A 168 -14.49 -0.35 22.11
N TYR A 169 -14.23 0.47 21.09
CA TYR A 169 -12.91 1.07 20.82
C TYR A 169 -12.45 2.06 21.90
N ASP A 170 -13.39 2.68 22.60
CA ASP A 170 -13.18 3.65 23.67
C ASP A 170 -13.08 3.01 25.06
N LYS A 171 -13.24 1.68 25.17
CA LYS A 171 -13.20 0.94 26.44
C LYS A 171 -12.13 -0.16 26.46
N PRO A 172 -10.83 0.20 26.40
CA PRO A 172 -9.75 -0.74 26.62
C PRO A 172 -9.74 -1.23 28.07
N ASP A 173 -9.64 -2.55 28.26
CA ASP A 173 -9.37 -3.16 29.57
C ASP A 173 -7.87 -3.04 29.86
N LEU A 174 -7.50 -2.01 30.64
CA LEU A 174 -6.10 -1.70 30.97
C LEU A 174 -5.37 -2.84 31.72
N ASN A 175 -6.11 -3.81 32.25
CA ASN A 175 -5.53 -4.99 32.91
C ASN A 175 -5.16 -6.12 31.92
N LYS A 176 -5.51 -5.98 30.63
CA LYS A 176 -5.28 -6.99 29.59
C LYS A 176 -4.50 -6.41 28.42
N PRO A 177 -3.18 -6.16 28.60
CA PRO A 177 -2.32 -5.75 27.49
C PRO A 177 -2.25 -6.87 26.43
N CYS A 178 -2.21 -6.47 25.17
CA CYS A 178 -2.09 -7.33 24.01
C CYS A 178 -0.70 -7.20 23.41
N GLU A 179 -0.01 -8.33 23.26
CA GLU A 179 1.27 -8.42 22.57
C GLU A 179 1.10 -9.02 21.17
N PRO A 180 2.06 -8.78 20.25
CA PRO A 180 2.07 -9.45 18.95
C PRO A 180 2.01 -10.98 19.12
N GLY A 181 1.03 -11.60 18.47
CA GLY A 181 0.77 -13.03 18.57
C GLY A 181 -0.08 -13.55 17.42
N VAL A 182 -0.42 -14.84 17.49
CA VAL A 182 -1.22 -15.54 16.48
C VAL A 182 -2.33 -16.34 17.15
N PRO A 183 -3.39 -16.70 16.41
CA PRO A 183 -4.38 -17.66 16.89
C PRO A 183 -3.74 -19.06 17.06
N ALA A 184 -3.19 -19.34 18.24
CA ALA A 184 -2.42 -20.55 18.54
C ALA A 184 -3.21 -21.85 18.33
N HIS A 185 -4.54 -21.78 18.37
CA HIS A 185 -5.42 -22.92 18.11
C HIS A 185 -5.43 -23.37 16.64
N ILE A 186 -5.07 -22.48 15.71
CA ILE A 186 -4.96 -22.80 14.28
C ILE A 186 -3.57 -23.40 14.00
N PHE A 187 -2.52 -22.69 14.42
CA PHE A 187 -1.14 -23.11 14.27
C PHE A 187 -0.31 -22.36 15.34
N PRO A 188 0.41 -23.06 16.24
CA PRO A 188 1.14 -22.40 17.31
C PRO A 188 2.31 -21.54 16.78
N TRP A 189 2.72 -20.54 17.54
CA TRP A 189 3.90 -19.74 17.20
C TRP A 189 5.18 -20.54 17.42
N ASN A 190 6.16 -20.35 16.54
CA ASN A 190 7.50 -20.91 16.73
C ASN A 190 8.40 -19.88 17.42
N GLU A 191 8.89 -20.20 18.61
CA GLU A 191 9.72 -19.28 19.42
C GLU A 191 11.02 -18.85 18.74
N SER A 192 11.53 -19.62 17.77
CA SER A 192 12.70 -19.21 16.97
C SER A 192 12.41 -18.04 16.01
N LEU A 193 11.14 -17.70 15.78
CA LEU A 193 10.74 -16.61 14.89
C LEU A 193 10.63 -15.29 15.66
N PRO A 194 11.14 -14.18 15.09
CA PRO A 194 11.01 -12.87 15.72
C PRO A 194 9.54 -12.45 15.77
N LYS A 195 9.08 -11.87 16.89
CA LYS A 195 7.69 -11.39 17.09
C LYS A 195 7.40 -10.09 16.34
N ASN A 196 7.62 -10.11 15.03
CA ASN A 196 7.41 -8.99 14.12
C ASN A 196 6.73 -9.46 12.82
N ARG A 197 6.55 -8.56 11.86
CA ARG A 197 5.90 -8.86 10.57
C ARG A 197 6.61 -9.96 9.78
N LEU A 198 7.94 -10.05 9.90
CA LEU A 198 8.72 -11.11 9.24
C LEU A 198 8.44 -12.48 9.86
N GLY A 199 8.39 -12.57 11.19
CA GLY A 199 7.98 -13.80 11.86
C GLY A 199 6.56 -14.22 11.50
N LEU A 200 5.62 -13.26 11.42
CA LEU A 200 4.23 -13.54 11.03
C LEU A 200 4.16 -14.05 9.59
N ALA A 201 4.93 -13.46 8.67
CA ALA A 201 5.00 -13.92 7.29
C ALA A 201 5.52 -15.36 7.20
N ARG A 202 6.58 -15.69 7.96
CA ARG A 202 7.13 -17.06 8.04
C ARG A 202 6.15 -18.05 8.66
N TRP A 203 5.40 -17.64 9.69
CA TRP A 203 4.35 -18.45 10.31
C TRP A 203 3.16 -18.70 9.36
N LEU A 204 2.78 -17.70 8.55
CA LEU A 204 1.72 -17.83 7.55
C LEU A 204 2.11 -18.78 6.41
N THR A 205 3.36 -18.73 5.96
CA THR A 205 3.85 -19.54 4.83
C THR A 205 4.52 -20.85 5.25
N ASP A 206 4.50 -21.19 6.53
CA ASP A 206 5.01 -22.47 7.03
C ASP A 206 4.25 -23.63 6.38
N PRO A 207 4.93 -24.66 5.85
CA PRO A 207 4.27 -25.84 5.26
C PRO A 207 3.30 -26.57 6.19
N LYS A 208 3.46 -26.43 7.51
CA LYS A 208 2.56 -26.99 8.52
C LYS A 208 1.31 -26.14 8.74
N ASN A 209 1.27 -24.91 8.23
CA ASN A 209 0.09 -24.06 8.31
C ASN A 209 -1.00 -24.58 7.33
N PRO A 210 -2.18 -24.99 7.82
CA PRO A 210 -3.17 -25.67 6.98
C PRO A 210 -4.04 -24.73 6.14
N LEU A 211 -4.03 -23.41 6.41
CA LEU A 211 -5.02 -22.49 5.82
C LEU A 211 -4.47 -21.64 4.68
N ALA A 212 -3.25 -21.12 4.82
CA ALA A 212 -2.74 -20.11 3.90
C ALA A 212 -2.70 -20.59 2.43
N SER A 213 -2.22 -21.82 2.22
CA SER A 213 -2.17 -22.44 0.89
C SER A 213 -3.56 -22.70 0.31
N ARG A 214 -4.51 -23.22 1.11
CA ARG A 214 -5.91 -23.43 0.70
C ARG A 214 -6.59 -22.14 0.28
N VAL A 215 -6.42 -21.06 1.04
CA VAL A 215 -6.98 -19.74 0.72
C VAL A 215 -6.42 -19.24 -0.61
N ILE A 216 -5.10 -19.34 -0.82
CA ILE A 216 -4.47 -18.86 -2.05
C ILE A 216 -4.91 -19.70 -3.25
N ILE A 217 -4.95 -21.03 -3.12
CA ILE A 217 -5.44 -21.91 -4.19
C ILE A 217 -6.89 -21.59 -4.53
N ASN A 218 -7.77 -21.38 -3.55
CA ASN A 218 -9.16 -21.03 -3.82
C ASN A 218 -9.28 -19.71 -4.60
N ARG A 219 -8.45 -18.71 -4.26
CA ARG A 219 -8.41 -17.42 -4.98
C ARG A 219 -7.88 -17.56 -6.40
N LEU A 220 -6.79 -18.31 -6.61
CA LEU A 220 -6.24 -18.57 -7.94
C LEU A 220 -7.22 -19.37 -8.80
N TRP A 221 -7.90 -20.35 -8.20
CA TRP A 221 -8.94 -21.14 -8.86
C TRP A 221 -10.09 -20.24 -9.28
N ALA A 222 -10.60 -19.39 -8.40
CA ALA A 222 -11.67 -18.44 -8.70
C ALA A 222 -11.29 -17.46 -9.83
N GLN A 223 -10.02 -17.08 -9.94
CA GLN A 223 -9.54 -16.23 -11.05
C GLN A 223 -9.61 -16.93 -12.42
N VAL A 224 -9.40 -18.25 -12.46
CA VAL A 224 -9.36 -19.03 -13.70
C VAL A 224 -10.74 -19.59 -14.06
N PHE A 225 -11.52 -20.02 -13.08
CA PHE A 225 -12.81 -20.68 -13.27
C PHE A 225 -14.04 -19.79 -12.95
N GLY A 226 -13.84 -18.62 -12.34
CA GLY A 226 -14.89 -17.65 -12.00
C GLY A 226 -15.50 -17.82 -10.61
N SER A 227 -15.58 -19.06 -10.15
CA SER A 227 -15.99 -19.44 -8.81
C SER A 227 -14.86 -20.21 -8.14
N GLY A 228 -14.68 -20.00 -6.83
CA GLY A 228 -13.76 -20.81 -6.04
C GLY A 228 -14.34 -22.21 -5.78
N LEU A 229 -13.47 -23.15 -5.42
CA LEU A 229 -13.88 -24.45 -4.84
C LEU A 229 -14.65 -24.23 -3.52
N PHE A 230 -14.26 -23.21 -2.77
CA PHE A 230 -15.06 -22.53 -1.77
C PHE A 230 -15.72 -21.30 -2.41
N ALA A 231 -17.04 -21.19 -2.28
CA ALA A 231 -17.78 -20.06 -2.85
C ALA A 231 -17.36 -18.72 -2.22
N SER A 232 -17.13 -18.70 -0.90
CA SER A 232 -16.56 -17.55 -0.21
C SER A 232 -15.03 -17.51 -0.32
N SER A 233 -14.50 -16.37 -0.74
CA SER A 233 -13.05 -16.10 -0.75
C SER A 233 -12.54 -15.46 0.54
N GLU A 234 -13.45 -15.10 1.45
CA GLU A 234 -13.17 -14.37 2.69
C GLU A 234 -13.37 -15.21 3.95
N ASN A 235 -14.29 -16.17 3.92
CA ASN A 235 -14.64 -16.98 5.08
C ASN A 235 -14.50 -18.47 4.75
N LEU A 236 -13.38 -19.05 5.17
CA LEU A 236 -13.13 -20.50 5.13
C LEU A 236 -13.37 -21.15 6.52
N GLY A 237 -14.01 -20.44 7.45
CA GLY A 237 -14.33 -20.94 8.77
C GLY A 237 -15.60 -21.77 8.80
N MET A 238 -16.01 -22.19 10.01
CA MET A 238 -17.20 -23.04 10.24
C MET A 238 -18.53 -22.44 9.77
N GLN A 239 -18.57 -21.12 9.55
CA GLN A 239 -19.74 -20.40 9.05
C GLN A 239 -19.73 -20.23 7.52
N GLY A 240 -18.67 -20.67 6.84
CA GLY A 240 -18.56 -20.63 5.39
C GLY A 240 -19.16 -21.87 4.72
N ASP A 241 -19.34 -21.80 3.40
CA ASP A 241 -19.73 -22.95 2.59
C ASP A 241 -18.67 -24.05 2.64
N LEU A 242 -19.07 -25.31 2.51
CA LEU A 242 -18.12 -26.42 2.32
C LEU A 242 -17.51 -26.39 0.91
N PRO A 243 -16.26 -26.87 0.75
CA PRO A 243 -15.65 -26.95 -0.56
C PRO A 243 -16.38 -27.97 -1.43
N THR A 244 -16.54 -27.66 -2.71
CA THR A 244 -17.16 -28.60 -3.67
C THR A 244 -16.33 -29.86 -3.87
N HIS A 245 -15.00 -29.71 -3.90
CA HIS A 245 -14.04 -30.79 -4.12
C HIS A 245 -12.92 -30.69 -3.06
N PRO A 246 -13.12 -31.22 -1.84
CA PRO A 246 -12.16 -31.09 -0.74
C PRO A 246 -10.79 -31.72 -1.05
N GLU A 247 -10.77 -32.94 -1.59
CA GLU A 247 -9.54 -33.66 -1.91
C GLU A 247 -8.71 -32.96 -2.99
N LEU A 248 -9.39 -32.37 -3.98
CA LEU A 248 -8.74 -31.58 -5.02
C LEU A 248 -8.08 -30.34 -4.43
N LEU A 249 -8.80 -29.61 -3.56
CA LEU A 249 -8.25 -28.42 -2.90
C LEU A 249 -7.01 -28.77 -2.07
N ASP A 250 -7.08 -29.85 -1.28
CA ASP A 250 -5.99 -30.28 -0.42
C ASP A 250 -4.76 -30.69 -1.24
N THR A 251 -4.96 -31.45 -2.32
CA THR A 251 -3.90 -31.85 -3.23
C THR A 251 -3.22 -30.63 -3.85
N LEU A 252 -4.01 -29.69 -4.37
CA LEU A 252 -3.49 -28.46 -4.98
C LEU A 252 -2.76 -27.58 -3.96
N ALA A 253 -3.26 -27.50 -2.72
CA ALA A 253 -2.65 -26.72 -1.65
C ALA A 253 -1.27 -27.29 -1.24
N VAL A 254 -1.15 -28.61 -1.11
CA VAL A 254 0.11 -29.29 -0.83
C VAL A 254 1.11 -29.11 -1.99
N ASP A 255 0.65 -29.31 -3.22
CA ASP A 255 1.50 -29.14 -4.41
C ASP A 255 1.98 -27.69 -4.57
N PHE A 256 1.15 -26.72 -4.20
CA PHE A 256 1.53 -25.31 -4.22
C PHE A 256 2.68 -25.02 -3.28
N VAL A 257 2.61 -25.51 -2.04
CA VAL A 257 3.69 -25.36 -1.06
C VAL A 257 4.95 -26.07 -1.53
N ARG A 258 4.84 -27.33 -2.02
CA ARG A 258 5.97 -28.11 -2.55
C ARG A 258 6.65 -27.44 -3.74
N SER A 259 5.91 -26.70 -4.56
CA SER A 259 6.46 -25.93 -5.68
C SER A 259 7.23 -24.66 -5.26
N GLY A 260 7.31 -24.36 -3.96
CA GLY A 260 7.87 -23.12 -3.44
C GLY A 260 6.95 -21.91 -3.68
N TRP A 261 5.62 -22.11 -3.57
CA TRP A 261 4.62 -21.06 -3.78
C TRP A 261 4.62 -20.49 -5.21
N ASN A 262 4.90 -21.32 -6.23
CA ASN A 262 5.02 -20.88 -7.61
C ASN A 262 3.64 -20.66 -8.27
N THR A 263 3.16 -19.41 -8.23
CA THR A 263 1.87 -19.02 -8.80
C THR A 263 1.76 -19.29 -10.31
N LYS A 264 2.84 -19.08 -11.08
CA LYS A 264 2.82 -19.29 -12.54
C LYS A 264 2.67 -20.77 -12.89
N ALA A 265 3.38 -21.64 -12.20
CA ALA A 265 3.27 -23.08 -12.39
C ALA A 265 1.85 -23.58 -12.06
N MET A 266 1.26 -23.08 -10.98
CA MET A 266 -0.11 -23.44 -10.59
C MET A 266 -1.16 -22.95 -11.60
N LEU A 267 -1.07 -21.69 -12.04
CA LEU A 267 -1.95 -21.16 -13.10
C LEU A 267 -1.79 -21.95 -14.41
N ARG A 268 -0.56 -22.32 -14.78
CA ARG A 268 -0.30 -23.17 -15.95
C ARG A 268 -1.01 -24.53 -15.81
N ARG A 269 -0.94 -25.16 -14.63
CA ARG A 269 -1.65 -26.43 -14.36
C ARG A 269 -3.16 -26.27 -14.52
N PHE A 270 -3.73 -25.17 -14.04
CA PHE A 270 -5.17 -24.90 -14.17
C PHE A 270 -5.59 -24.75 -15.63
N VAL A 271 -4.91 -23.90 -16.41
CA VAL A 271 -5.31 -23.64 -17.81
C VAL A 271 -5.01 -24.80 -18.76
N LEU A 272 -4.06 -25.68 -18.42
CA LEU A 272 -3.77 -26.90 -19.19
C LEU A 272 -4.63 -28.11 -18.76
N SER A 273 -5.44 -27.96 -17.70
CA SER A 273 -6.32 -29.04 -17.23
C SER A 273 -7.36 -29.43 -18.30
N ALA A 274 -7.84 -30.67 -18.25
CA ALA A 274 -8.95 -31.10 -19.08
C ALA A 274 -10.21 -30.28 -18.78
N THR A 275 -10.43 -29.94 -17.50
CA THR A 275 -11.55 -29.13 -17.02
C THR A 275 -11.59 -27.74 -17.64
N PHE A 276 -10.46 -27.03 -17.70
CA PHE A 276 -10.40 -25.70 -18.34
C PHE A 276 -10.62 -25.77 -19.85
N ARG A 277 -10.17 -26.86 -20.49
CA ARG A 277 -10.29 -27.07 -21.94
C ARG A 277 -11.64 -27.61 -22.39
N GLN A 278 -12.59 -27.84 -21.48
CA GLN A 278 -13.95 -28.23 -21.84
C GLN A 278 -14.64 -27.15 -22.68
N SER A 279 -15.63 -27.55 -23.48
CA SER A 279 -16.50 -26.61 -24.20
C SER A 279 -17.26 -25.72 -23.21
N SER A 280 -17.34 -24.42 -23.50
CA SER A 280 -18.15 -23.47 -22.74
C SER A 280 -19.65 -23.58 -23.03
N THR A 281 -20.04 -24.33 -24.06
CA THR A 281 -21.44 -24.51 -24.47
C THR A 281 -22.01 -25.76 -23.78
N PRO A 282 -22.86 -25.61 -22.74
CA PRO A 282 -23.47 -26.75 -22.08
C PRO A 282 -24.54 -27.41 -22.95
N THR A 283 -24.72 -28.72 -22.78
CA THR A 283 -25.94 -29.43 -23.20
C THR A 283 -27.12 -28.96 -22.33
N ALA A 284 -28.35 -29.21 -22.80
CA ALA A 284 -29.57 -28.86 -22.05
C ALA A 284 -29.55 -29.50 -20.64
N GLU A 285 -29.22 -30.80 -20.57
CA GLU A 285 -29.11 -31.54 -19.31
C GLU A 285 -28.04 -30.96 -18.37
N ALA A 286 -26.86 -30.61 -18.89
CA ALA A 286 -25.79 -30.04 -18.07
C ALA A 286 -26.16 -28.65 -17.53
N ARG A 287 -26.92 -27.86 -18.29
CA ARG A 287 -27.42 -26.55 -17.85
C ARG A 287 -28.48 -26.68 -16.77
N GLU A 288 -29.32 -27.71 -16.83
CA GLU A 288 -30.35 -27.99 -15.82
C GLU A 288 -29.74 -28.53 -14.52
N LYS A 289 -28.81 -29.49 -14.61
CA LYS A 289 -28.15 -30.12 -13.44
C LYS A 289 -27.12 -29.21 -12.77
N ASP A 290 -26.40 -28.40 -13.54
CA ASP A 290 -25.38 -27.47 -13.02
C ASP A 290 -25.49 -26.07 -13.67
N PRO A 291 -26.50 -25.29 -13.27
CA PRO A 291 -26.72 -23.95 -13.84
C PRO A 291 -25.56 -23.00 -13.52
N PHE A 292 -24.92 -23.13 -12.35
CA PHE A 292 -23.85 -22.24 -11.89
C PHE A 292 -22.44 -22.73 -12.20
N ASN A 293 -22.29 -23.87 -12.90
CA ASN A 293 -21.02 -24.53 -13.17
C ASN A 293 -20.22 -24.86 -11.88
N LYS A 294 -20.91 -25.20 -10.79
CA LYS A 294 -20.34 -25.53 -9.47
C LYS A 294 -19.57 -26.86 -9.50
N TYR A 295 -20.03 -27.80 -10.32
CA TYR A 295 -19.43 -29.12 -10.51
C TYR A 295 -18.57 -29.20 -11.78
N LEU A 296 -18.31 -28.05 -12.42
CA LEU A 296 -17.39 -27.93 -13.55
C LEU A 296 -17.80 -28.80 -14.75
N ALA A 297 -19.11 -28.85 -15.01
CA ALA A 297 -19.70 -29.60 -16.13
C ALA A 297 -19.42 -28.97 -17.50
N ARG A 298 -18.92 -27.72 -17.54
CA ARG A 298 -18.52 -27.00 -18.75
C ARG A 298 -17.29 -26.13 -18.52
N GLY A 299 -16.67 -25.70 -19.61
CA GLY A 299 -15.57 -24.74 -19.58
C GLY A 299 -15.98 -23.39 -18.98
N PRO A 300 -15.06 -22.67 -18.30
CA PRO A 300 -15.38 -21.42 -17.65
C PRO A 300 -15.67 -20.31 -18.67
N VAL A 301 -16.66 -19.46 -18.36
CA VAL A 301 -17.02 -18.29 -19.16
C VAL A 301 -16.85 -17.05 -18.28
N LEU A 302 -15.79 -16.29 -18.55
CA LEU A 302 -15.44 -15.10 -17.77
C LEU A 302 -15.37 -13.87 -18.66
N ARG A 303 -15.92 -12.76 -18.16
CA ARG A 303 -15.65 -11.45 -18.75
C ARG A 303 -14.21 -11.07 -18.44
N LEU A 304 -13.53 -10.51 -19.42
CA LEU A 304 -12.21 -9.93 -19.24
C LEU A 304 -12.27 -8.75 -18.27
N SER A 305 -11.27 -8.64 -17.39
CA SER A 305 -11.16 -7.48 -16.49
C SER A 305 -10.84 -6.21 -17.28
N ALA A 306 -11.09 -5.05 -16.68
CA ALA A 306 -10.72 -3.75 -17.25
C ALA A 306 -9.29 -3.70 -17.82
N GLU A 307 -8.32 -4.22 -17.05
CA GLU A 307 -6.91 -4.26 -17.43
C GLU A 307 -6.69 -5.21 -18.63
N MET A 308 -7.36 -6.37 -18.63
CA MET A 308 -7.27 -7.34 -19.72
C MET A 308 -7.86 -6.80 -21.02
N VAL A 309 -9.04 -6.16 -20.97
CA VAL A 309 -9.69 -5.57 -22.15
C VAL A 309 -8.77 -4.55 -22.83
N ARG A 310 -8.18 -3.65 -22.03
CA ARG A 310 -7.24 -2.65 -22.54
C ARG A 310 -5.94 -3.27 -23.07
N ASP A 311 -5.31 -4.15 -22.29
CA ASP A 311 -4.04 -4.75 -22.66
C ASP A 311 -4.18 -5.66 -23.90
N GLN A 312 -5.31 -6.36 -24.04
CA GLN A 312 -5.64 -7.16 -25.23
C GLN A 312 -5.83 -6.27 -26.46
N ALA A 313 -6.49 -5.12 -26.35
CA ALA A 313 -6.61 -4.18 -27.47
C ALA A 313 -5.24 -3.72 -27.97
N LEU A 314 -4.35 -3.34 -27.06
CA LEU A 314 -2.96 -2.95 -27.40
C LEU A 314 -2.15 -4.10 -27.98
N LEU A 315 -2.31 -5.31 -27.44
CA LEU A 315 -1.63 -6.52 -27.91
C LEU A 315 -2.09 -6.92 -29.32
N ALA A 316 -3.40 -6.98 -29.56
CA ALA A 316 -3.98 -7.29 -30.86
C ALA A 316 -3.49 -6.29 -31.92
N ALA A 317 -3.51 -5.00 -31.57
CA ALA A 317 -2.98 -3.90 -32.37
C ALA A 317 -1.45 -3.96 -32.61
N GLY A 318 -0.70 -4.75 -31.84
CA GLY A 318 0.77 -4.82 -31.92
C GLY A 318 1.47 -3.56 -31.40
N THR A 319 0.83 -2.80 -30.52
CA THR A 319 1.36 -1.54 -29.98
C THR A 319 1.77 -1.64 -28.50
N LEU A 320 1.49 -2.76 -27.85
CA LEU A 320 1.80 -2.99 -26.44
C LEU A 320 3.32 -3.01 -26.18
N VAL A 321 3.76 -2.17 -25.26
CA VAL A 321 5.13 -2.15 -24.73
C VAL A 321 5.23 -3.09 -23.52
N GLU A 322 5.97 -4.18 -23.68
CA GLU A 322 6.12 -5.23 -22.66
C GLU A 322 7.27 -5.03 -21.68
N LYS A 323 7.91 -3.85 -21.68
CA LYS A 323 8.99 -3.52 -20.74
C LYS A 323 8.53 -3.70 -19.29
N VAL A 324 9.23 -4.55 -18.55
CA VAL A 324 9.00 -4.80 -17.12
C VAL A 324 9.72 -3.75 -16.27
N GLY A 325 9.03 -3.19 -15.29
CA GLY A 325 9.56 -2.22 -14.34
C GLY A 325 9.59 -0.77 -14.84
N GLY A 326 10.05 0.15 -13.98
CA GLY A 326 10.06 1.59 -14.23
C GLY A 326 8.82 2.32 -13.71
N GLU A 327 8.76 3.61 -14.00
CA GLU A 327 7.73 4.51 -13.46
C GLU A 327 6.33 4.20 -13.98
N SER A 328 5.33 4.61 -13.20
CA SER A 328 3.94 4.57 -13.61
C SER A 328 3.71 5.58 -14.74
N VAL A 329 2.87 5.21 -15.70
CA VAL A 329 2.58 6.01 -16.90
C VAL A 329 1.12 6.45 -16.93
N GLN A 330 0.84 7.49 -17.71
CA GLN A 330 -0.54 7.90 -17.98
C GLN A 330 -1.29 6.81 -18.75
N GLU A 331 -2.63 6.81 -18.66
CA GLU A 331 -3.48 5.80 -19.28
C GLU A 331 -3.34 5.71 -20.81
N SER A 332 -3.03 6.84 -21.47
CA SER A 332 -2.79 6.93 -22.91
C SER A 332 -1.52 6.21 -23.38
N ALA A 333 -0.60 5.89 -22.47
CA ALA A 333 0.65 5.23 -22.82
C ALA A 333 0.42 3.75 -23.15
N ARG A 334 1.13 3.23 -24.15
CA ARG A 334 0.95 1.86 -24.66
C ARG A 334 1.56 0.75 -23.77
N ARG A 335 1.69 0.98 -22.45
CA ARG A 335 2.22 -0.02 -21.50
C ARG A 335 1.09 -0.88 -20.94
N ARG A 336 1.45 -2.04 -20.35
CA ARG A 336 0.52 -2.89 -19.58
C ARG A 336 -0.20 -2.08 -18.50
N SER A 337 -1.48 -2.35 -18.31
CA SER A 337 -2.38 -1.61 -17.42
C SER A 337 -1.93 -1.63 -15.94
N ILE A 338 -1.08 -2.58 -15.56
CA ILE A 338 -0.44 -2.62 -14.23
C ILE A 338 0.46 -1.41 -13.97
N TYR A 339 1.02 -0.80 -15.02
CA TYR A 339 1.86 0.40 -14.94
C TYR A 339 1.04 1.69 -15.09
N THR A 340 -0.26 1.59 -15.32
CA THR A 340 -1.12 2.78 -15.38
C THR A 340 -1.17 3.43 -14.01
N TYR A 341 -0.81 4.71 -13.97
CA TYR A 341 -0.89 5.52 -12.78
C TYR A 341 -2.34 5.58 -12.26
N ARG A 342 -2.53 5.27 -10.97
CA ARG A 342 -3.83 5.31 -10.32
C ARG A 342 -3.78 6.18 -9.06
N LYS A 343 -4.63 7.19 -9.01
CA LYS A 343 -4.95 7.94 -7.78
C LYS A 343 -6.12 7.26 -7.08
N ARG A 344 -6.05 7.12 -5.76
CA ARG A 344 -7.11 6.46 -4.97
C ARG A 344 -8.48 7.12 -5.16
N THR A 345 -8.50 8.45 -5.28
CA THR A 345 -9.71 9.27 -5.42
C THR A 345 -10.09 9.57 -6.87
N ALA A 346 -9.26 9.19 -7.85
CA ALA A 346 -9.47 9.45 -9.27
C ALA A 346 -8.90 8.29 -10.09
N PRO A 347 -9.54 7.10 -10.05
CA PRO A 347 -9.14 5.98 -10.89
C PRO A 347 -9.38 6.30 -12.37
N PRO A 348 -8.67 5.62 -13.30
CA PRO A 348 -8.89 5.82 -14.73
C PRO A 348 -10.33 5.49 -15.15
N ASP A 349 -11.00 6.40 -15.84
CA ASP A 349 -12.44 6.33 -16.16
C ASP A 349 -12.80 5.06 -16.93
N ASN A 350 -12.02 4.69 -17.96
CA ASN A 350 -12.27 3.48 -18.73
C ASN A 350 -12.19 2.24 -17.84
N MET A 351 -11.24 2.22 -16.90
CA MET A 351 -11.10 1.07 -16.01
C MET A 351 -12.28 0.94 -15.05
N LEU A 352 -12.80 2.08 -14.55
CA LEU A 352 -13.95 2.09 -13.66
C LEU A 352 -15.22 1.57 -14.35
N ILE A 353 -15.45 1.96 -15.61
CA ILE A 353 -16.60 1.48 -16.41
C ILE A 353 -16.56 -0.04 -16.59
N PHE A 354 -15.37 -0.65 -16.67
CA PHE A 354 -15.18 -2.11 -16.73
C PHE A 354 -15.02 -2.79 -15.35
N ASP A 355 -15.57 -2.18 -14.29
CA ASP A 355 -15.59 -2.67 -12.90
C ASP A 355 -14.20 -2.87 -12.27
N ALA A 356 -13.21 -2.04 -12.60
CA ALA A 356 -11.96 -2.03 -11.86
C ALA A 356 -12.19 -1.54 -10.42
N GLY A 357 -11.55 -2.21 -9.45
CA GLY A 357 -11.66 -1.82 -8.05
C GLY A 357 -11.11 -0.42 -7.78
N SER A 358 -11.83 0.37 -6.97
CA SER A 358 -11.47 1.74 -6.59
C SER A 358 -10.20 1.83 -5.74
N ARG A 359 -9.79 0.72 -5.10
CA ARG A 359 -8.71 0.63 -4.11
C ARG A 359 -8.95 1.45 -2.83
N GLU A 360 -10.18 1.91 -2.62
CA GLU A 360 -10.59 2.53 -1.36
C GLU A 360 -10.77 1.45 -0.28
N ILE A 361 -11.44 0.36 -0.66
CA ILE A 361 -11.75 -0.78 0.20
C ILE A 361 -11.12 -2.04 -0.40
N CYS A 362 -10.73 -2.99 0.45
CA CYS A 362 -10.31 -4.32 0.01
C CYS A 362 -11.49 -5.04 -0.66
N GLN A 363 -11.29 -5.56 -1.87
CA GLN A 363 -12.34 -6.28 -2.61
C GLN A 363 -11.83 -7.68 -2.96
N PRO A 364 -12.36 -8.75 -2.34
CA PRO A 364 -11.94 -10.13 -2.61
C PRO A 364 -12.36 -10.59 -4.01
N LYS A 365 -13.52 -10.13 -4.46
CA LYS A 365 -14.17 -10.45 -5.73
C LYS A 365 -14.63 -9.14 -6.36
N ARG A 366 -14.29 -8.95 -7.63
CA ARG A 366 -14.77 -7.79 -8.39
C ARG A 366 -16.23 -7.99 -8.77
N LEU A 367 -16.98 -6.90 -8.78
CA LEU A 367 -18.28 -6.89 -9.41
C LEU A 367 -18.10 -7.10 -10.91
N ASN A 368 -19.06 -7.80 -11.52
CA ASN A 368 -19.09 -8.03 -12.95
C ASN A 368 -20.44 -7.55 -13.45
N THR A 369 -20.46 -6.34 -14.00
CA THR A 369 -21.63 -5.73 -14.62
C THR A 369 -21.49 -5.80 -16.13
N ASN A 370 -22.62 -5.93 -16.82
CA ASN A 370 -22.69 -5.84 -18.27
C ASN A 370 -23.61 -4.65 -18.60
N THR A 371 -23.00 -3.48 -18.80
CA THR A 371 -23.75 -2.23 -19.02
C THR A 371 -23.59 -1.77 -20.47
N PRO A 372 -24.62 -1.17 -21.10
CA PRO A 372 -24.50 -0.62 -22.44
C PRO A 372 -23.37 0.41 -22.57
N LEU A 373 -23.04 1.13 -21.49
CA LEU A 373 -21.93 2.09 -21.44
C LEU A 373 -20.58 1.43 -21.75
N GLN A 374 -20.34 0.20 -21.31
CA GLN A 374 -19.11 -0.53 -21.61
C GLN A 374 -18.95 -0.76 -23.13
N ALA A 375 -20.03 -1.12 -23.82
CA ALA A 375 -20.02 -1.27 -25.28
C ALA A 375 -19.76 0.07 -25.97
N LEU A 376 -20.38 1.15 -25.50
CA LEU A 376 -20.15 2.50 -26.03
C LEU A 376 -18.71 2.99 -25.83
N VAL A 377 -18.04 2.59 -24.73
CA VAL A 377 -16.62 2.88 -24.52
C VAL A 377 -15.74 2.18 -25.56
N LEU A 378 -15.99 0.90 -25.86
CA LEU A 378 -15.22 0.18 -26.87
C LEU A 378 -15.38 0.77 -28.27
N LEU A 379 -16.56 1.33 -28.58
CA LEU A 379 -16.85 1.91 -29.88
C LEU A 379 -16.30 3.35 -30.04
N ASN A 380 -16.35 4.16 -28.98
CA ASN A 380 -16.13 5.61 -29.10
C ASN A 380 -14.83 6.10 -28.46
N ASN A 381 -14.23 5.36 -27.53
CA ASN A 381 -13.05 5.85 -26.83
C ASN A 381 -11.85 5.93 -27.80
N PRO A 382 -11.10 7.06 -27.83
CA PRO A 382 -9.99 7.25 -28.76
C PRO A 382 -8.92 6.16 -28.69
N GLY A 383 -8.62 5.64 -27.49
CA GLY A 383 -7.61 4.59 -27.32
C GLY A 383 -8.00 3.27 -27.98
N PHE A 384 -9.27 2.88 -27.91
CA PHE A 384 -9.78 1.69 -28.60
C PHE A 384 -9.90 1.90 -30.11
N VAL A 385 -10.31 3.11 -30.54
CA VAL A 385 -10.36 3.48 -31.97
C VAL A 385 -8.97 3.46 -32.59
N ASP A 386 -7.96 4.00 -31.92
CA ASP A 386 -6.57 3.98 -32.40
C ASP A 386 -5.97 2.58 -32.43
N ALA A 387 -6.33 1.74 -31.44
CA ALA A 387 -5.99 0.31 -31.46
C ALA A 387 -6.66 -0.42 -32.64
N ALA A 388 -7.93 -0.14 -32.93
CA ALA A 388 -8.64 -0.71 -34.06
C ALA A 388 -8.03 -0.30 -35.41
N LYS A 389 -7.65 0.98 -35.57
CA LYS A 389 -6.91 1.46 -36.76
C LYS A 389 -5.58 0.75 -36.92
N SER A 390 -4.82 0.62 -35.83
CA SER A 390 -3.52 -0.07 -35.84
C SER A 390 -3.66 -1.56 -36.20
N LEU A 391 -4.70 -2.22 -35.67
CA LEU A 391 -5.04 -3.59 -36.03
C LEU A 391 -5.42 -3.70 -37.52
N ALA A 392 -6.21 -2.78 -38.05
CA ALA A 392 -6.59 -2.75 -39.47
C ALA A 392 -5.36 -2.62 -40.38
N VAL A 393 -4.43 -1.72 -40.06
CA VAL A 393 -3.15 -1.55 -40.79
C VAL A 393 -2.28 -2.81 -40.70
N LYS A 394 -2.32 -3.51 -39.57
CA LYS A 394 -1.57 -4.76 -39.39
C LYS A 394 -2.13 -5.89 -40.26
N VAL A 395 -3.44 -6.10 -40.27
CA VAL A 395 -4.06 -7.20 -41.04
C VAL A 395 -4.10 -6.92 -42.54
N SER A 396 -4.19 -5.65 -42.97
CA SER A 396 -4.15 -5.30 -44.39
C SER A 396 -2.80 -5.61 -45.06
N LYS A 397 -1.72 -5.65 -44.28
CA LYS A 397 -0.40 -6.08 -44.75
C LYS A 397 -0.28 -7.60 -44.93
N ALA A 398 -1.15 -8.39 -44.29
CA ALA A 398 -1.06 -9.83 -44.29
C ALA A 398 -1.75 -10.50 -45.48
N SER A 399 -2.81 -9.87 -46.03
CA SER A 399 -3.53 -10.37 -47.21
C SER A 399 -4.25 -9.24 -47.92
N SER A 400 -4.46 -9.36 -49.24
CA SER A 400 -5.29 -8.45 -50.04
C SER A 400 -6.78 -8.79 -49.98
N GLU A 401 -7.15 -10.00 -49.56
CA GLU A 401 -8.53 -10.47 -49.53
C GLU A 401 -9.24 -10.03 -48.23
N PRO A 402 -10.41 -9.35 -48.30
CA PRO A 402 -11.13 -8.90 -47.10
C PRO A 402 -11.50 -10.01 -46.12
N SER A 403 -11.97 -11.16 -46.61
CA SER A 403 -12.33 -12.32 -45.76
C SER A 403 -11.12 -12.84 -44.97
N ALA A 404 -9.94 -12.87 -45.60
CA ALA A 404 -8.70 -13.29 -44.96
C ALA A 404 -8.23 -12.24 -43.92
N GLN A 405 -8.36 -10.95 -44.22
CA GLN A 405 -8.06 -9.86 -43.27
C GLN A 405 -8.98 -9.92 -42.04
N ILE A 406 -10.28 -10.11 -42.25
CA ILE A 406 -11.27 -10.24 -41.18
C ILE A 406 -10.97 -11.47 -40.32
N THR A 407 -10.64 -12.60 -40.93
CA THR A 407 -10.25 -13.83 -40.23
C THR A 407 -8.99 -13.61 -39.38
N ALA A 408 -7.98 -12.93 -39.93
CA ALA A 408 -6.75 -12.60 -39.19
C ALA A 408 -7.02 -11.65 -38.02
N ALA A 409 -7.86 -10.62 -38.22
CA ALA A 409 -8.27 -9.69 -37.16
C ALA A 409 -9.03 -10.44 -36.05
N PHE A 410 -9.95 -11.32 -36.43
CA PHE A 410 -10.73 -12.13 -35.49
C PHE A 410 -9.82 -13.05 -34.67
N ARG A 411 -8.81 -13.69 -35.29
CA ARG A 411 -7.81 -14.50 -34.57
C ARG A 411 -6.99 -13.66 -33.59
N HIS A 412 -6.59 -12.44 -33.94
CA HIS A 412 -5.84 -11.57 -33.04
C HIS A 412 -6.64 -11.15 -31.81
N VAL A 413 -7.96 -10.94 -31.95
CA VAL A 413 -8.82 -10.51 -30.85
C VAL A 413 -9.35 -11.72 -30.08
N CYS A 414 -9.95 -12.71 -30.75
CA CYS A 414 -10.66 -13.82 -30.13
C CYS A 414 -9.82 -15.09 -29.95
N THR A 415 -8.57 -15.13 -30.44
CA THR A 415 -7.64 -16.30 -30.33
C THR A 415 -8.16 -17.62 -30.91
N ARG A 416 -9.18 -17.55 -31.77
CA ARG A 416 -9.79 -18.68 -32.49
C ARG A 416 -10.22 -18.25 -33.88
N ASP A 417 -10.58 -19.21 -34.70
CA ASP A 417 -11.23 -18.95 -35.98
C ASP A 417 -12.66 -18.43 -35.81
N PRO A 418 -13.12 -17.51 -36.70
CA PRO A 418 -14.52 -17.11 -36.76
C PRO A 418 -15.37 -18.31 -37.22
N ARG A 419 -16.56 -18.46 -36.63
CA ARG A 419 -17.57 -19.40 -37.13
C ARG A 419 -18.11 -18.91 -38.47
N PRO A 420 -18.66 -19.78 -39.33
CA PRO A 420 -19.19 -19.37 -40.63
C PRO A 420 -20.21 -18.22 -40.55
N SER A 421 -21.09 -18.24 -39.55
CA SER A 421 -22.06 -17.16 -39.31
C SER A 421 -21.43 -15.86 -38.83
N GLU A 422 -20.34 -15.92 -38.04
CA GLU A 422 -19.60 -14.73 -37.59
C GLU A 422 -18.83 -14.10 -38.75
N LEU A 423 -18.21 -14.92 -39.60
CA LEU A 423 -17.51 -14.44 -40.79
C LEU A 423 -18.47 -13.80 -41.79
N ALA A 424 -19.64 -14.42 -42.02
CA ALA A 424 -20.68 -13.86 -42.87
C ALA A 424 -21.15 -12.47 -42.37
N ALA A 425 -21.47 -12.35 -41.08
CA ALA A 425 -21.90 -11.08 -40.48
C ALA A 425 -20.81 -9.99 -40.53
N LEU A 426 -19.54 -10.35 -40.34
CA LEU A 426 -18.43 -9.38 -40.43
C LEU A 426 -18.16 -8.95 -41.87
N ASN A 427 -18.30 -9.85 -42.84
CA ASN A 427 -18.21 -9.53 -44.26
C ASN A 427 -19.36 -8.60 -44.70
N GLU A 428 -20.58 -8.85 -44.24
CA GLU A 428 -21.72 -7.97 -44.45
C GLU A 428 -21.46 -6.58 -43.85
N LEU A 429 -21.01 -6.52 -42.60
CA LEU A 429 -20.65 -5.26 -41.94
C LEU A 429 -19.57 -4.50 -42.72
N TYR A 430 -18.54 -5.19 -43.19
CA TYR A 430 -17.48 -4.59 -44.01
C TYR A 430 -18.04 -4.02 -45.32
N ALA A 431 -18.92 -4.76 -46.02
CA ALA A 431 -19.55 -4.30 -47.25
C ALA A 431 -20.41 -3.04 -47.02
N ILE A 432 -21.20 -3.02 -45.95
CA ILE A 432 -22.01 -1.85 -45.55
C ILE A 432 -21.12 -0.63 -45.28
N GLN A 433 -20.07 -0.79 -44.47
CA GLN A 433 -19.15 0.30 -44.12
C GLN A 433 -18.31 0.76 -45.31
N LYS A 434 -18.02 -0.11 -46.27
CA LYS A 434 -17.33 0.26 -47.52
C LYS A 434 -18.24 1.05 -48.46
N ALA A 435 -19.53 0.70 -48.53
CA ALA A 435 -20.52 1.40 -49.34
C ALA A 435 -20.88 2.78 -48.77
N ALA A 436 -20.95 2.88 -47.44
CA ALA A 436 -21.21 4.13 -46.71
C ALA A 436 -20.07 4.39 -45.73
N PRO A 437 -18.90 4.88 -46.20
CA PRO A 437 -17.77 5.15 -45.32
C PRO A 437 -18.19 6.13 -44.22
N PRO A 438 -17.96 5.78 -42.95
CA PRO A 438 -18.36 6.62 -41.84
C PRO A 438 -17.69 7.98 -41.98
N GLN A 439 -18.49 9.04 -42.01
CA GLN A 439 -18.00 10.41 -41.93
C GLN A 439 -17.51 10.65 -40.49
N PHE A 440 -16.35 10.08 -40.15
CA PHE A 440 -15.61 10.50 -38.98
C PHE A 440 -15.09 11.91 -39.27
N THR A 441 -15.94 12.92 -39.06
CA THR A 441 -15.44 14.27 -38.89
C THR A 441 -14.49 14.20 -37.70
N PRO A 442 -13.18 14.46 -37.87
CA PRO A 442 -12.31 14.60 -36.72
C PRO A 442 -12.98 15.65 -35.84
N ALA A 443 -13.08 15.37 -34.53
CA ALA A 443 -13.57 16.36 -33.58
C ALA A 443 -12.85 17.67 -33.92
N PRO A 444 -13.60 18.77 -34.18
CA PRO A 444 -12.99 20.00 -34.65
C PRO A 444 -11.83 20.31 -33.72
N PRO A 445 -10.61 20.56 -34.25
CA PRO A 445 -9.46 20.86 -33.41
C PRO A 445 -9.91 21.95 -32.45
N ASN A 446 -9.71 21.73 -31.16
CA ASN A 446 -10.28 22.55 -30.10
C ASN A 446 -9.83 24.01 -30.32
N ARG A 447 -10.63 24.79 -31.05
CA ARG A 447 -10.25 26.12 -31.57
C ARG A 447 -10.02 27.12 -30.45
N HIS A 448 -10.43 26.78 -29.23
CA HIS A 448 -10.27 27.58 -28.02
C HIS A 448 -8.85 27.54 -27.41
N LEU A 449 -7.91 26.74 -27.91
CA LEU A 449 -6.52 26.75 -27.43
C LEU A 449 -5.51 27.44 -28.35
N CYS A 450 -5.92 27.85 -29.56
CA CYS A 450 -5.02 28.49 -30.53
C CYS A 450 -5.61 29.76 -31.14
N ARG A 451 -5.93 30.76 -30.31
CA ARG A 451 -5.98 32.18 -30.72
C ARG A 451 -5.73 33.09 -29.52
N LEU A 452 -4.50 33.12 -29.01
CA LEU A 452 -4.00 34.31 -28.35
C LEU A 452 -3.07 35.00 -29.34
N ARG A 453 -3.48 36.19 -29.81
CA ARG A 453 -2.52 37.15 -30.38
C ARG A 453 -1.55 37.52 -29.24
N PRO A 454 -0.29 37.93 -29.54
CA PRO A 454 0.76 38.10 -28.53
C PRO A 454 0.44 39.04 -27.35
N ASP A 455 -0.61 39.87 -27.44
CA ASP A 455 -0.84 41.00 -26.53
C ASP A 455 -2.19 41.06 -25.80
N GLN A 456 -2.93 39.95 -25.64
CA GLN A 456 -4.14 39.97 -24.79
C GLN A 456 -4.06 39.00 -23.61
N ARG A 457 -4.07 39.54 -22.39
CA ARG A 457 -4.17 38.78 -21.13
C ARG A 457 -5.52 38.07 -21.04
N CYS A 458 -5.50 36.76 -20.78
CA CYS A 458 -6.70 35.96 -20.51
C CYS A 458 -7.47 36.46 -19.27
N PRO A 459 -8.83 36.48 -19.30
CA PRO A 459 -9.64 36.68 -18.11
C PRO A 459 -9.50 35.51 -17.11
N PRO A 460 -9.64 35.75 -15.79
CA PRO A 460 -9.26 34.81 -14.73
C PRO A 460 -10.14 33.55 -14.59
N THR A 461 -11.22 33.44 -15.37
CA THR A 461 -12.19 32.33 -15.26
C THR A 461 -11.89 31.11 -16.13
N LEU A 462 -10.83 31.12 -16.95
CA LEU A 462 -10.42 30.01 -17.82
C LEU A 462 -8.98 29.50 -17.56
N ARG A 463 -8.49 29.61 -16.32
CA ARG A 463 -7.28 28.88 -15.92
C ARG A 463 -7.65 27.46 -15.51
N LEU A 464 -7.39 26.50 -16.39
CA LEU A 464 -7.17 25.12 -15.93
C LEU A 464 -6.02 25.15 -14.92
N PRO A 465 -6.11 24.42 -13.79
CA PRO A 465 -4.98 24.31 -12.88
C PRO A 465 -3.79 23.71 -13.65
N PRO A 466 -2.56 24.24 -13.49
CA PRO A 466 -1.41 23.69 -14.17
C PRO A 466 -1.22 22.22 -13.82
N SER A 467 -0.92 21.39 -14.81
CA SER A 467 -0.49 20.02 -14.59
C SER A 467 0.76 20.02 -13.72
N PRO A 468 0.84 19.22 -12.65
CA PRO A 468 2.01 19.19 -11.79
C PRO A 468 3.10 18.36 -12.48
N SER A 469 3.89 19.01 -13.33
CA SER A 469 5.20 18.51 -13.73
C SER A 469 6.19 19.68 -13.74
N SER A 470 7.26 19.50 -12.96
CA SER A 470 8.42 20.39 -12.80
C SER A 470 8.31 21.59 -11.85
N VAL A 471 7.86 21.38 -10.60
CA VAL A 471 8.28 22.24 -9.48
C VAL A 471 8.64 21.36 -8.30
N ARG A 472 9.92 21.36 -7.91
CA ARG A 472 10.36 20.84 -6.60
C ARG A 472 9.70 21.68 -5.51
N PRO A 473 9.03 21.11 -4.50
CA PRO A 473 8.36 21.93 -3.49
C PRO A 473 9.41 22.58 -2.59
N SER A 474 9.62 23.90 -2.74
CA SER A 474 10.21 24.72 -1.70
C SER A 474 9.13 25.05 -0.67
N TRP A 475 9.19 24.41 0.49
CA TRP A 475 8.33 24.76 1.62
C TRP A 475 8.79 26.11 2.19
N ARG A 476 8.09 27.20 1.85
CA ARG A 476 8.17 28.45 2.63
C ARG A 476 7.00 28.49 3.60
N ALA A 477 7.32 28.66 4.88
CA ALA A 477 6.35 28.85 5.96
C ALA A 477 5.67 30.22 5.82
N THR A 478 4.35 30.25 5.73
CA THR A 478 3.54 31.44 5.99
C THR A 478 3.04 31.41 7.44
N ARG A 479 3.17 32.56 8.11
CA ARG A 479 2.84 32.83 9.52
C ARG A 479 1.43 32.36 9.93
N PRO A 480 1.20 31.92 11.18
CA PRO A 480 -0.14 31.70 11.69
C PRO A 480 -0.81 33.02 12.11
N LEU A 481 -2.09 33.17 11.75
CA LEU A 481 -3.02 34.14 12.36
C LEU A 481 -3.55 33.56 13.69
N PRO A 482 -3.90 34.40 14.68
CA PRO A 482 -4.20 33.96 16.03
C PRO A 482 -5.58 33.29 16.16
N LEU A 483 -5.69 32.42 17.17
CA LEU A 483 -6.89 31.72 17.62
C LEU A 483 -8.00 32.70 18.04
N ALA A 484 -9.21 32.49 17.54
CA ALA A 484 -10.45 33.03 18.11
C ALA A 484 -11.43 31.88 18.38
N ASP A 485 -12.16 32.01 19.49
CA ASP A 485 -12.87 30.98 20.24
C ASP A 485 -13.89 30.12 19.48
N HIS A 486 -13.85 28.82 19.77
CA HIS A 486 -14.86 27.82 19.41
C HIS A 486 -16.12 27.99 20.28
N ALA A 487 -16.96 28.98 19.98
CA ALA A 487 -18.30 29.07 20.60
C ALA A 487 -19.41 29.63 19.69
N SER A 488 -19.12 30.08 18.47
CA SER A 488 -20.08 30.84 17.65
C SER A 488 -20.49 30.18 16.31
N LEU A 489 -20.07 28.95 16.03
CA LEU A 489 -20.34 28.27 14.74
C LEU A 489 -21.43 27.20 14.76
N GLN A 490 -22.18 27.05 15.86
CA GLN A 490 -23.35 26.14 15.92
C GLN A 490 -24.72 26.83 15.81
N ALA A 491 -24.77 28.15 15.53
CA ALA A 491 -26.04 28.90 15.49
C ALA A 491 -26.57 29.23 14.07
N GLN A 492 -25.91 28.81 12.99
CA GLN A 492 -26.26 29.23 11.61
C GLN A 492 -26.90 28.15 10.72
N LEU A 493 -27.32 27.01 11.28
CA LEU A 493 -28.05 25.97 10.55
C LEU A 493 -29.43 25.71 11.15
N ARG A 494 -30.30 26.73 11.12
CA ARG A 494 -31.76 26.57 11.26
C ARG A 494 -32.53 27.57 10.40
N GLN A 495 -33.14 27.03 9.35
CA GLN A 495 -34.45 27.35 8.77
C GLN A 495 -34.62 28.51 7.76
N PRO A 496 -35.66 28.39 6.89
CA PRO A 496 -35.62 28.74 5.46
C PRO A 496 -36.47 29.97 5.12
N ASP A 497 -36.36 30.48 3.88
CA ASP A 497 -37.55 31.00 3.18
C ASP A 497 -37.38 31.16 1.67
N ALA A 498 -38.56 31.16 1.03
CA ALA A 498 -38.87 30.97 -0.37
C ALA A 498 -38.68 32.20 -1.28
N ALA A 499 -38.45 31.97 -2.57
CA ALA A 499 -39.01 32.78 -3.66
C ALA A 499 -38.98 32.04 -5.02
N HIS A 500 -40.14 32.07 -5.67
CA HIS A 500 -40.60 31.79 -7.05
C HIS A 500 -39.60 31.76 -8.22
N ALA A 501 -39.84 31.16 -9.40
CA ALA A 501 -40.87 30.29 -9.98
C ALA A 501 -40.49 29.97 -11.46
N SER A 502 -41.26 29.05 -12.09
CA SER A 502 -41.41 28.76 -13.53
C SER A 502 -40.40 27.78 -14.16
N ALA A 503 -40.75 26.80 -14.99
CA ALA A 503 -42.03 26.24 -15.45
C ALA A 503 -41.72 24.92 -16.19
N LEU A 504 -42.45 23.82 -15.97
CA LEU A 504 -42.60 22.67 -16.88
C LEU A 504 -43.90 21.89 -16.53
N PRO A 505 -44.51 21.14 -17.47
CA PRO A 505 -45.97 21.06 -17.62
C PRO A 505 -46.69 19.91 -16.88
N ARG A 506 -48.00 20.12 -16.73
CA ARG A 506 -49.04 19.22 -16.19
C ARG A 506 -49.13 17.87 -16.92
N CYS A 507 -49.24 16.77 -16.16
CA CYS A 507 -50.04 15.60 -16.52
C CYS A 507 -50.85 15.12 -15.30
N LEU A 508 -51.99 14.51 -15.61
CA LEU A 508 -53.23 14.39 -14.83
C LEU A 508 -53.18 13.57 -13.52
N ARG A 509 -54.04 14.00 -12.59
CA ARG A 509 -54.48 13.27 -11.39
C ARG A 509 -55.43 12.12 -11.74
N SER A 510 -55.33 11.02 -10.99
CA SER A 510 -56.47 10.20 -10.58
C SER A 510 -56.34 9.83 -9.09
N ARG A 511 -57.32 10.29 -8.30
CA ARG A 511 -57.61 9.92 -6.89
C ARG A 511 -58.28 8.53 -6.86
N PRO A 512 -58.35 7.76 -5.74
CA PRO A 512 -59.13 8.19 -4.55
C PRO A 512 -58.76 7.65 -3.14
N ARG A 513 -59.34 8.35 -2.13
CA ARG A 513 -59.86 7.94 -0.78
C ARG A 513 -58.94 7.17 0.20
N ARG A 514 -58.47 7.77 1.31
CA ARG A 514 -59.12 8.05 2.63
C ARG A 514 -59.84 6.85 3.29
N LEU A 515 -59.26 6.38 4.40
CA LEU A 515 -59.79 5.94 5.71
C LEU A 515 -58.51 5.73 6.57
N GLY A 516 -58.23 6.27 7.75
CA GLY A 516 -59.06 6.77 8.84
C GLY A 516 -59.09 5.75 9.99
N HIS A 517 -58.21 5.87 11.00
CA HIS A 517 -58.53 5.83 12.45
C HIS A 517 -57.32 5.49 13.37
N ALA A 518 -57.32 6.20 14.50
CA ALA A 518 -56.32 6.37 15.56
C ALA A 518 -56.45 5.32 16.69
N TRP A 519 -55.34 4.85 17.28
CA TRP A 519 -54.86 5.09 18.67
C TRP A 519 -55.88 5.03 19.82
N HIS A 520 -55.63 4.19 20.84
CA HIS A 520 -55.41 4.63 22.24
C HIS A 520 -54.91 3.51 23.19
N HIS A 521 -54.05 3.95 24.13
CA HIS A 521 -53.49 3.32 25.35
C HIS A 521 -54.54 2.72 26.35
N ARG A 522 -54.26 1.91 27.41
CA ARG A 522 -53.30 2.06 28.54
C ARG A 522 -53.41 0.87 29.56
N ARG A 523 -52.32 0.64 30.33
CA ARG A 523 -52.18 0.14 31.75
C ARG A 523 -52.12 -1.37 32.13
N ARG A 524 -51.04 -1.71 32.89
CA ARG A 524 -50.81 -2.88 33.78
C ARG A 524 -51.42 -2.66 35.19
N PRO A 525 -51.44 -3.65 36.11
CA PRO A 525 -50.33 -3.87 37.09
C PRO A 525 -50.07 -5.37 37.47
N SER A 526 -48.82 -5.83 37.70
CA SER A 526 -48.10 -6.07 38.99
C SER A 526 -48.18 -7.52 39.55
N GLY A 527 -47.02 -8.12 39.88
CA GLY A 527 -46.88 -9.27 40.79
C GLY A 527 -45.73 -10.24 40.50
N ASP A 528 -44.67 -10.21 41.31
CA ASP A 528 -43.51 -11.13 41.46
C ASP A 528 -43.36 -11.39 42.99
N PRO A 529 -42.47 -12.27 43.52
CA PRO A 529 -42.10 -13.68 43.26
C PRO A 529 -42.19 -14.49 44.61
N PRO A 530 -41.44 -15.60 44.97
CA PRO A 530 -39.97 -15.68 45.09
C PRO A 530 -39.29 -17.08 44.89
N GLN A 531 -37.96 -17.06 45.06
CA GLN A 531 -36.88 -18.04 44.84
C GLN A 531 -36.78 -19.22 45.85
N ARG A 532 -35.93 -20.24 45.55
CA ARG A 532 -34.99 -20.91 46.50
C ARG A 532 -33.89 -21.76 45.80
N HIS A 533 -32.80 -21.99 46.54
CA HIS A 533 -31.42 -22.36 46.18
C HIS A 533 -31.07 -23.88 46.02
N ALA A 534 -30.10 -24.18 45.13
CA ALA A 534 -28.93 -25.14 45.04
C ALA A 534 -28.67 -26.31 46.05
N PRO A 535 -27.65 -27.25 45.90
CA PRO A 535 -26.90 -27.87 44.76
C PRO A 535 -26.74 -29.44 44.90
N PRO A 536 -25.59 -30.13 44.63
CA PRO A 536 -25.18 -30.83 43.39
C PRO A 536 -25.08 -32.38 43.51
N GLY A 537 -24.93 -33.10 42.39
CA GLY A 537 -24.71 -34.56 42.37
C GLY A 537 -23.79 -35.03 41.23
N GLN A 538 -22.75 -35.77 41.60
CA GLN A 538 -21.83 -36.52 40.74
C GLN A 538 -22.52 -37.75 40.12
N GLY A 539 -22.07 -38.21 38.95
CA GLY A 539 -22.51 -39.48 38.36
C GLY A 539 -21.85 -39.74 37.00
N GLU A 540 -20.93 -40.71 37.00
CA GLU A 540 -20.08 -41.16 35.90
C GLU A 540 -20.81 -41.92 34.76
N THR A 541 -20.01 -42.29 33.75
CA THR A 541 -20.19 -43.33 32.71
C THR A 541 -20.92 -42.85 31.44
N ARG A 542 -20.37 -42.94 30.21
CA ARG A 542 -19.78 -44.13 29.55
C ARG A 542 -19.10 -43.73 28.24
N HIS A 543 -17.89 -44.25 28.04
CA HIS A 543 -17.19 -44.32 26.76
C HIS A 543 -17.86 -45.34 25.81
N LEU A 544 -17.88 -45.04 24.51
CA LEU A 544 -17.90 -46.05 23.44
C LEU A 544 -16.86 -45.68 22.36
N PRO A 545 -16.04 -46.64 21.88
CA PRO A 545 -14.87 -46.39 21.01
C PRO A 545 -15.14 -46.73 19.53
N PHE A 546 -14.33 -46.16 18.63
CA PHE A 546 -14.11 -46.64 17.24
C PHE A 546 -12.67 -46.26 16.81
N PRO A 547 -12.03 -46.95 15.84
CA PRO A 547 -10.96 -47.89 16.14
C PRO A 547 -9.62 -47.58 15.42
N GLY A 548 -8.55 -48.16 15.98
CA GLY A 548 -7.52 -48.87 15.22
C GLY A 548 -6.66 -48.10 14.22
N ARG A 549 -5.54 -47.56 14.71
CA ARG A 549 -4.33 -47.40 13.89
C ARG A 549 -3.71 -48.79 13.60
N ARG A 550 -3.24 -49.01 12.38
CA ARG A 550 -2.11 -49.91 12.11
C ARG A 550 -0.95 -49.14 11.45
N PRO A 551 0.30 -49.46 11.80
CA PRO A 551 1.49 -48.72 11.37
C PRO A 551 2.06 -49.30 10.07
N PHE A 552 2.74 -48.47 9.27
CA PHE A 552 3.67 -48.97 8.27
C PHE A 552 5.01 -48.21 8.29
N ALA A 553 6.03 -49.04 8.48
CA ALA A 553 7.48 -48.89 8.43
C ALA A 553 8.07 -47.71 7.65
N VAL A 554 9.00 -47.00 8.30
CA VAL A 554 10.06 -46.23 7.66
C VAL A 554 11.36 -47.02 7.84
N ARG A 555 12.00 -47.37 6.72
CA ARG A 555 13.35 -47.93 6.67
C ARG A 555 14.37 -46.83 6.93
N ASP A 556 15.29 -47.12 7.84
CA ASP A 556 16.56 -46.43 8.06
C ASP A 556 17.56 -46.79 6.94
N PRO A 557 18.44 -45.86 6.53
CA PRO A 557 19.85 -46.16 6.73
C PRO A 557 20.68 -44.96 7.21
N ARG A 558 21.27 -45.13 8.40
CA ARG A 558 22.69 -44.97 8.76
C ARG A 558 23.49 -43.86 8.05
N SER A 559 23.74 -42.81 8.84
CA SER A 559 25.05 -42.28 9.23
C SER A 559 26.24 -42.39 8.26
N GLU A 560 26.69 -41.25 7.76
CA GLU A 560 28.12 -40.95 7.61
C GLU A 560 28.37 -39.47 7.93
N THR A 561 29.43 -39.24 8.71
CA THR A 561 29.78 -38.00 9.41
C THR A 561 30.87 -37.20 8.68
N ALA A 562 30.70 -35.85 8.72
CA ALA A 562 31.74 -34.79 8.76
C ALA A 562 32.47 -34.38 7.44
N PRO A 563 33.13 -33.19 7.39
CA PRO A 563 32.70 -31.87 7.85
C PRO A 563 32.95 -30.70 6.86
N ALA A 564 32.33 -29.55 7.18
CA ALA A 564 32.70 -28.15 6.91
C ALA A 564 33.70 -27.78 5.79
N ARG A 565 33.26 -26.90 4.87
CA ARG A 565 34.11 -25.85 4.26
C ARG A 565 33.32 -24.58 3.96
N LYS A 566 33.71 -23.50 4.63
CA LYS A 566 33.46 -22.10 4.25
C LYS A 566 34.37 -21.77 3.07
N THR A 567 33.85 -21.16 2.02
CA THR A 567 34.66 -20.42 1.03
C THR A 567 33.92 -19.16 0.63
N TYR A 568 34.53 -18.03 0.96
CA TYR A 568 34.31 -16.72 0.35
C TYR A 568 34.87 -16.75 -1.08
N ALA A 569 34.18 -16.08 -2.02
CA ALA A 569 34.78 -15.67 -3.28
C ALA A 569 34.17 -14.34 -3.73
N THR A 570 35.03 -13.32 -3.72
CA THR A 570 34.88 -11.98 -4.29
C THR A 570 35.47 -11.96 -5.71
N ALA A 571 35.05 -10.95 -6.47
CA ALA A 571 35.65 -10.38 -7.69
C ALA A 571 35.38 -11.07 -9.05
N ALA A 572 34.52 -10.44 -9.85
CA ALA A 572 34.94 -9.54 -10.93
C ALA A 572 33.90 -8.42 -11.10
#